data_AF-A0A7S3NYH6-F1
#
_entry.id   AF-A0A7S3NYH6-F1
#
_cell.length_a   1.000
_cell.length_b   1.000
_cell.length_c   1.000
_cell.angle_alpha   90.00
_cell.angle_beta   90.00
_cell.angle_gamma   90.00
#
_symmetry.space_group_name_H-M   'P 1'
#
loop_
_entity.id
_entity.type
_entity.pdbx_description
1 polymer ?
#
loop_
_entity_poly.entity_id
_entity_poly.type
_entity_poly.pdbx_seq_one_letter_code
_entity_poly.pdbx_strand_id
1 'polypeptide(L)'
;FSSIMDLKLGGKYKPGKKLGSGAFGEVFVAKETNTDEEVAIKVESNRTKHPQLLHEAKLLKLLKGKGIPELKGAIVEGDYNVMIMTLLGPSLENLLKYCKGKFSLHTTVMFAIQALERIEHVQSCNFLHRDIKPDNF
;
A
#
# COMPACT_ATOMS: atom_id res chain seq x y z
N PHE A 1 22.11 -1.62 -13.32
CA PHE A 1 20.99 -1.71 -12.37
C PHE A 1 21.51 -1.34 -10.97
N SER A 2 21.85 -0.07 -10.75
CA SER A 2 22.03 0.49 -9.40
C SER A 2 20.62 0.62 -8.83
N SER A 3 20.43 -0.04 -7.70
CA SER A 3 19.14 -0.59 -7.29
C SER A 3 18.30 0.48 -6.61
N ILE A 4 16.99 0.29 -6.58
CA ILE A 4 16.07 1.04 -5.71
C ILE A 4 16.55 1.08 -4.23
N MET A 5 17.46 0.19 -3.80
CA MET A 5 18.12 0.25 -2.49
C MET A 5 19.04 1.46 -2.30
N ASP A 6 19.44 2.13 -3.39
CA ASP A 6 20.22 3.37 -3.38
C ASP A 6 19.33 4.63 -3.31
N LEU A 7 17.99 4.48 -3.25
CA LEU A 7 17.11 5.61 -2.90
C LEU A 7 17.49 6.08 -1.50
N LYS A 8 18.36 7.08 -1.45
CA LYS A 8 18.70 7.80 -0.23
C LYS A 8 17.49 8.64 0.12
N LEU A 9 16.48 8.02 0.75
CA LEU A 9 15.33 8.70 1.33
C LEU A 9 15.78 9.54 2.54
N GLY A 10 16.70 10.47 2.32
CA GLY A 10 17.44 11.25 3.32
C GLY A 10 18.21 10.42 4.35
N GLY A 11 18.47 9.13 4.11
CA GLY A 11 19.00 8.20 5.14
C GLY A 11 18.00 7.86 6.25
N LYS A 12 16.75 8.34 6.13
CA LYS A 12 15.69 8.14 7.12
C LYS A 12 15.11 6.73 7.11
N TYR A 13 15.17 6.04 5.98
CA TYR A 13 14.63 4.69 5.81
C TYR A 13 15.69 3.74 5.28
N LYS A 14 15.82 2.58 5.92
CA LYS A 14 16.66 1.48 5.47
C LYS A 14 15.80 0.50 4.65
N PRO A 15 16.01 0.38 3.32
CA PRO A 15 15.23 -0.52 2.49
C PRO A 15 15.48 -1.99 2.89
N GLY A 16 14.43 -2.80 2.82
CA GLY A 16 14.44 -4.22 3.09
C GLY A 16 14.01 -5.03 1.85
N LYS A 17 13.38 -6.18 2.09
CA LYS A 17 12.95 -7.07 1.01
C LYS A 17 11.83 -6.47 0.15
N LYS A 18 11.80 -6.85 -1.12
CA LYS A 18 10.65 -6.61 -1.99
C LYS A 18 9.44 -7.42 -1.50
N LEU A 19 8.29 -6.77 -1.38
CA LEU A 19 7.01 -7.37 -0.99
C LEU A 19 6.17 -7.76 -2.21
N GLY A 20 6.27 -6.98 -3.28
CA GLY A 20 5.53 -7.25 -4.50
C GLY A 20 5.92 -6.34 -5.65
N SER A 21 5.46 -6.69 -6.84
CA SER A 21 5.49 -5.85 -8.03
C SER A 21 4.21 -6.04 -8.82
N GLY A 22 3.66 -4.94 -9.32
CA GLY A 22 2.48 -4.95 -10.17
C GLY A 22 2.55 -3.88 -11.25
N ALA A 23 1.42 -3.65 -11.91
CA ALA A 23 1.29 -2.63 -12.96
C ALA A 23 1.61 -1.20 -12.49
N PHE A 24 1.56 -0.96 -11.18
CA PHE A 24 1.67 0.36 -10.53
C PHE A 24 3.01 0.57 -9.82
N GLY A 25 4.00 -0.27 -10.14
CA GLY A 25 5.34 -0.20 -9.55
C GLY A 25 5.65 -1.33 -8.58
N GLU A 26 6.66 -1.10 -7.75
CA GLU A 26 7.24 -2.07 -6.84
C GLU A 26 7.01 -1.64 -5.39
N VAL A 27 6.80 -2.60 -4.49
CA VAL A 27 6.62 -2.35 -3.06
C VAL A 27 7.70 -3.08 -2.28
N PHE A 28 8.31 -2.39 -1.33
CA PHE A 28 9.37 -2.88 -0.46
C PHE A 28 8.98 -2.66 1.00
N VAL A 29 9.42 -3.55 1.89
CA VAL A 29 9.46 -3.22 3.32
C VAL A 29 10.70 -2.35 3.55
N ALA A 30 10.62 -1.42 4.51
CA ALA A 30 11.76 -0.68 5.00
C ALA A 30 11.61 -0.43 6.50
N LYS A 31 12.70 -0.06 7.16
CA LYS A 31 12.70 0.36 8.57
C LYS A 31 13.08 1.82 8.69
N GLU A 32 12.32 2.59 9.45
CA GLU A 32 12.71 3.96 9.79
C GLU A 32 13.90 3.93 10.76
N THR A 33 14.99 4.63 10.41
CA THR A 33 16.28 4.54 11.09
C THR A 33 16.21 5.00 12.56
N ASN A 34 15.30 5.93 12.89
CA ASN A 34 15.22 6.52 14.23
C ASN A 34 14.28 5.75 15.18
N THR A 35 13.28 5.05 14.64
CA THR A 35 12.20 4.41 15.42
C THR A 35 12.22 2.88 15.33
N ASP A 36 12.98 2.33 14.38
CA ASP A 36 12.94 0.93 13.93
C ASP A 36 11.55 0.47 13.45
N GLU A 37 10.63 1.41 13.20
CA GLU A 37 9.28 1.12 12.72
C GLU A 37 9.34 0.58 11.28
N GLU A 38 8.64 -0.55 11.04
CA GLU A 38 8.49 -1.10 9.70
C GLU A 38 7.44 -0.34 8.87
N VAL A 39 7.82 0.01 7.65
CA VAL A 39 6.99 0.75 6.69
C VAL A 39 6.97 0.05 5.34
N ALA A 40 5.95 0.33 4.53
CA ALA A 40 5.91 -0.03 3.13
C ALA A 40 6.34 1.16 2.27
N ILE A 41 7.25 0.92 1.33
CA ILE A 41 7.70 1.90 0.33
C ILE A 41 7.25 1.41 -1.03
N LYS A 42 6.34 2.15 -1.65
CA LYS A 42 5.90 1.94 -3.03
C LYS A 42 6.68 2.88 -3.94
N VAL A 43 7.20 2.36 -5.05
CA VAL A 43 8.04 3.09 -6.00
C VAL A 43 7.46 2.91 -7.40
N GLU A 44 7.26 4.01 -8.11
CA GLU A 44 6.76 4.05 -9.49
C GLU A 44 7.69 4.89 -10.35
N SER A 45 8.01 4.43 -11.56
CA SER A 45 8.79 5.26 -12.49
C SER A 45 7.93 6.37 -13.10
N ASN A 46 8.47 7.58 -13.14
CA ASN A 46 7.85 8.75 -13.79
C ASN A 46 7.82 8.63 -15.31
N ARG A 47 8.52 7.65 -15.87
CA ARG A 47 8.55 7.36 -17.32
C ARG A 47 7.39 6.45 -17.76
N THR A 48 6.58 5.96 -16.83
CA THR A 48 5.37 5.20 -17.16
C THR A 48 4.39 6.08 -17.93
N LYS A 49 3.53 5.46 -18.76
CA LYS A 49 2.57 6.20 -19.59
C LYS A 49 1.57 7.01 -18.76
N HIS A 50 1.22 6.50 -17.58
CA HIS A 50 0.22 7.07 -16.67
C HIS A 50 0.67 6.92 -15.21
N PRO A 51 1.63 7.74 -14.74
CA PRO A 51 2.09 7.69 -13.35
C PRO A 51 0.94 8.14 -12.43
N GLN A 52 0.65 7.35 -11.40
CA GLN A 52 -0.50 7.57 -10.53
C GLN A 52 -0.16 7.56 -9.03
N LEU A 53 1.08 7.23 -8.66
CA LEU A 53 1.44 7.01 -7.27
C LEU A 53 1.29 8.27 -6.39
N LEU A 54 1.63 9.45 -6.91
CA LEU A 54 1.42 10.71 -6.17
C LEU A 54 -0.06 11.09 -6.04
N HIS A 55 -0.90 10.65 -6.98
CA HIS A 55 -2.34 10.82 -6.86
C HIS A 55 -2.90 9.89 -5.77
N GLU A 56 -2.49 8.62 -5.77
CA GLU A 56 -2.82 7.65 -4.72
C GLU A 56 -2.40 8.16 -3.32
N ALA A 57 -1.20 8.73 -3.19
CA ALA A 57 -0.76 9.35 -1.93
C ALA A 57 -1.69 10.47 -1.46
N LYS A 58 -2.16 11.34 -2.38
CA LYS A 58 -3.14 12.39 -2.03
C LYS A 58 -4.46 11.80 -1.55
N LEU A 59 -4.94 10.72 -2.18
CA LEU A 59 -6.16 10.04 -1.75
C LEU A 59 -6.00 9.41 -0.36
N LEU A 60 -4.90 8.70 -0.09
CA LEU A 60 -4.63 8.14 1.24
C LEU A 60 -4.60 9.21 2.34
N LYS A 61 -4.04 10.39 2.04
CA LYS A 61 -4.04 11.52 2.98
C LYS A 61 -5.46 11.99 3.34
N LEU A 62 -6.39 11.95 2.39
CA LEU A 62 -7.78 12.36 2.59
C LEU A 62 -8.62 11.25 3.26
N LEU A 63 -8.38 9.99 2.89
CA LEU A 63 -9.13 8.83 3.37
C LEU A 63 -8.72 8.36 4.77
N LYS A 64 -7.79 9.04 5.45
CA LYS A 64 -7.24 8.64 6.76
C LYS A 64 -8.33 8.10 7.69
N GLY A 65 -8.15 6.89 8.20
CA GLY A 65 -9.15 6.20 9.02
C GLY A 65 -8.77 4.75 9.34
N LYS A 66 -9.61 4.09 10.13
CA LYS A 66 -9.40 2.68 10.52
C LYS A 66 -9.38 1.79 9.28
N GLY A 67 -8.33 0.98 9.15
CA GLY A 67 -8.15 0.03 8.04
C GLY A 67 -7.80 0.68 6.70
N ILE A 68 -7.42 1.95 6.68
CA ILE A 68 -6.77 2.62 5.55
C ILE A 68 -5.28 2.79 5.89
N PRO A 69 -4.34 2.44 4.98
CA PRO A 69 -2.92 2.68 5.22
C PRO A 69 -2.65 4.17 5.51
N GLU A 70 -1.89 4.47 6.57
CA GLU A 70 -1.51 5.85 6.84
C GLU A 70 -0.36 6.28 5.93
N LEU A 71 -0.52 7.42 5.26
CA LEU A 71 0.55 8.05 4.50
C LEU A 71 1.57 8.67 5.47
N LYS A 72 2.81 8.20 5.42
CA LYS A 72 3.93 8.76 6.18
C LYS A 72 4.73 9.78 5.37
N GLY A 73 4.71 9.68 4.04
CA GLY A 73 5.36 10.64 3.16
C GLY A 73 5.20 10.28 1.68
N ALA A 74 5.35 11.27 0.82
CA ALA A 74 5.44 11.08 -0.62
C ALA A 74 6.45 12.07 -1.19
N ILE A 75 7.40 11.58 -1.99
CA ILE A 75 8.47 12.38 -2.58
C ILE A 75 8.72 11.97 -4.03
N VAL A 76 9.46 12.81 -4.74
CA VAL A 76 10.04 12.49 -6.04
C VAL A 76 11.55 12.39 -5.85
N GLU A 77 12.13 11.26 -6.23
CA GLU A 77 13.57 11.00 -6.14
C GLU A 77 14.08 10.58 -7.52
N GLY A 78 14.76 11.50 -8.20
CA GLY A 78 15.15 11.35 -9.61
C GLY A 78 13.94 11.08 -10.52
N ASP A 79 13.99 9.97 -11.25
CA ASP A 79 12.94 9.54 -12.18
C ASP A 79 11.84 8.67 -11.52
N TYR A 80 11.75 8.69 -10.18
CA TYR A 80 10.80 7.85 -9.44
C TYR A 80 9.93 8.67 -8.50
N ASN A 81 8.64 8.34 -8.49
CA ASN A 81 7.73 8.68 -7.41
C ASN A 81 7.89 7.65 -6.30
N VAL A 82 7.94 8.12 -5.06
CA VAL A 82 8.07 7.26 -3.87
C VAL A 82 6.98 7.61 -2.88
N MET A 83 6.25 6.60 -2.41
CA MET A 83 5.23 6.71 -1.36
C MET A 83 5.62 5.83 -0.18
N ILE A 84 5.65 6.42 1.01
CA ILE A 84 5.91 5.75 2.28
C ILE A 84 4.59 5.68 3.05
N MET A 85 4.19 4.48 3.44
CA MET A 85 2.94 4.23 4.16
C MET A 85 3.13 3.15 5.22
N THR A 86 2.13 2.99 6.10
CA THR A 86 2.07 1.88 7.06
C THR A 86 2.27 0.55 6.35
N LEU A 87 3.14 -0.32 6.90
CA LEU A 87 3.22 -1.70 6.45
C LEU A 87 1.96 -2.45 6.90
N LEU A 88 1.26 -3.06 5.94
CA LEU A 88 0.11 -3.93 6.23
C LEU A 88 0.49 -5.41 6.18
N GLY A 89 -0.40 -6.23 6.73
CA GLY A 89 -0.33 -7.68 6.64
C GLY A 89 -0.58 -8.21 5.22
N PRO A 90 -0.70 -9.54 5.07
CA PRO A 90 -1.03 -10.15 3.78
C PRO A 90 -2.41 -9.69 3.30
N SER A 91 -2.56 -9.56 1.98
CA SER A 91 -3.86 -9.30 1.36
C SER A 91 -4.83 -10.47 1.56
N LEU A 92 -6.13 -10.22 1.38
CA LEU A 92 -7.17 -11.23 1.41
C LEU A 92 -6.92 -12.33 0.38
N GLU A 93 -6.41 -11.98 -0.81
CA GLU A 93 -5.99 -12.94 -1.83
C GLU A 93 -4.92 -13.91 -1.30
N ASN A 94 -3.91 -13.38 -0.60
CA ASN A 94 -2.86 -14.21 0.00
C ASN A 94 -3.38 -15.07 1.15
N LEU A 95 -4.29 -14.52 1.98
CA LEU A 95 -4.95 -15.28 3.04
C LEU A 95 -5.85 -16.39 2.47
N LEU A 96 -6.54 -16.14 1.36
CA LEU A 96 -7.41 -17.11 0.71
C LEU A 96 -6.58 -18.27 0.14
N LYS A 97 -5.43 -17.96 -0.49
CA LYS A 97 -4.44 -18.95 -0.92
C LYS A 97 -3.92 -19.78 0.24
N TYR A 98 -3.56 -19.13 1.35
CA TYR A 98 -3.12 -19.81 2.57
C TYR A 98 -4.19 -20.79 3.10
N CYS A 99 -5.46 -20.42 3.04
CA CYS A 99 -6.60 -21.26 3.39
C CYS A 99 -7.03 -22.25 2.29
N LYS A 100 -6.19 -22.50 1.26
CA LYS A 100 -6.48 -23.42 0.15
C LYS A 100 -7.74 -23.07 -0.64
N GLY A 101 -7.98 -21.77 -0.83
CA GLY A 101 -9.03 -21.25 -1.69
C GLY A 101 -10.40 -21.09 -1.03
N LYS A 102 -10.54 -21.36 0.27
CA LYS A 102 -11.84 -21.24 0.95
C LYS A 102 -11.72 -20.78 2.40
N PHE A 103 -12.49 -19.77 2.75
CA PHE A 103 -12.70 -19.38 4.14
C PHE A 103 -13.90 -20.09 4.77
N SER A 104 -13.90 -20.18 6.09
CA SER A 104 -15.10 -20.55 6.85
C SER A 104 -16.20 -19.48 6.67
N LEU A 105 -17.46 -19.86 6.86
CA LEU A 105 -18.57 -18.90 6.83
C LEU A 105 -18.35 -17.76 7.84
N HIS A 106 -17.90 -18.10 9.05
CA HIS A 106 -17.60 -17.13 10.10
C HIS A 106 -16.58 -16.08 9.64
N THR A 107 -15.44 -16.53 9.09
CA THR A 107 -14.40 -15.64 8.55
C THR A 107 -14.93 -14.77 7.40
N THR A 108 -15.70 -15.37 6.47
CA THR A 108 -16.29 -14.64 5.35
C THR A 108 -17.21 -13.52 5.83
N VAL A 109 -18.06 -13.79 6.82
CA VAL A 109 -18.98 -12.79 7.39
C VAL A 109 -18.21 -11.69 8.13
N MET A 110 -17.21 -12.03 8.95
CA MET A 110 -16.36 -11.05 9.62
C MET A 110 -15.64 -10.13 8.64
N PHE A 111 -15.14 -10.68 7.52
CA PHE A 111 -14.51 -9.90 6.46
C PHE A 111 -15.53 -9.00 5.77
N ALA A 112 -16.70 -9.53 5.40
CA ALA A 112 -17.73 -8.77 4.71
C ALA A 112 -18.18 -7.54 5.50
N ILE A 113 -18.37 -7.67 6.82
CA ILE A 113 -18.70 -6.54 7.70
C ILE A 113 -17.61 -5.46 7.63
N GLN A 114 -16.34 -5.84 7.83
CA GLN A 114 -15.23 -4.89 7.77
C GLN A 114 -15.07 -4.26 6.39
N ALA A 115 -15.23 -5.02 5.31
CA ALA A 115 -15.15 -4.51 3.95
C ALA A 115 -16.24 -3.46 3.68
N LEU A 116 -17.48 -3.71 4.12
CA LEU A 116 -18.57 -2.75 4.02
C LEU A 116 -18.26 -1.46 4.78
N GLU A 117 -17.74 -1.54 6.01
CA GLU A 117 -17.30 -0.36 6.77
C GLU A 117 -16.24 0.46 6.02
N ARG A 118 -15.28 -0.19 5.33
CA ARG A 118 -14.27 0.52 4.53
C ARG A 118 -14.86 1.18 3.30
N ILE A 119 -15.79 0.51 2.62
CA ILE A 119 -16.46 1.05 1.44
C ILE A 119 -17.31 2.27 1.84
N GLU A 120 -18.07 2.16 2.93
CA GLU A 120 -18.86 3.27 3.48
C GLU A 120 -17.97 4.45 3.87
N HIS A 121 -16.84 4.19 4.54
CA HIS A 121 -15.86 5.23 4.87
C HIS A 121 -15.33 5.96 3.63
N VAL A 122 -14.94 5.22 2.58
CA VAL A 122 -14.48 5.81 1.31
C VAL A 122 -15.57 6.66 0.65
N GLN A 123 -16.82 6.18 0.67
CA GLN A 123 -17.97 6.91 0.15
C GLN A 123 -18.28 8.18 0.97
N SER A 124 -18.16 8.12 2.29
CA SER A 124 -18.35 9.29 3.17
C SER A 124 -17.35 10.42 2.88
N CYS A 125 -16.19 10.08 2.31
CA CYS A 125 -15.18 11.02 1.84
C CYS A 125 -15.43 11.52 0.40
N ASN A 126 -16.60 11.23 -0.19
CA ASN A 126 -16.97 11.52 -1.59
C ASN A 126 -16.09 10.84 -2.65
N PHE A 127 -15.55 9.65 -2.34
CA PHE A 127 -14.79 8.85 -3.29
C PHE A 127 -15.48 7.52 -3.62
N LEU A 128 -15.22 7.03 -4.83
CA LEU A 128 -15.54 5.66 -5.23
C LEU A 128 -14.23 4.90 -5.42
N HIS A 129 -14.08 3.75 -4.74
CA HIS A 129 -12.85 2.96 -4.84
C HIS A 129 -12.60 2.43 -6.26
N ARG A 130 -13.66 1.98 -6.96
CA ARG A 130 -13.67 1.46 -8.35
C ARG A 130 -12.85 0.20 -8.63
N ASP A 131 -11.99 -0.25 -7.72
CA ASP A 131 -11.18 -1.47 -7.88
C ASP A 131 -11.31 -2.41 -6.65
N ILE A 132 -12.53 -2.81 -6.30
CA ILE A 132 -12.79 -3.69 -5.14
C ILE A 132 -12.48 -5.13 -5.54
N LYS A 133 -11.42 -5.71 -4.95
CA LYS A 133 -10.98 -7.10 -5.18
C LYS A 133 -10.11 -7.62 -4.03
N PRO A 134 -9.93 -8.95 -3.87
CA PRO A 134 -9.15 -9.54 -2.77
C PRO A 134 -7.70 -9.05 -2.65
N ASP A 135 -7.06 -8.61 -3.73
CA ASP A 135 -5.70 -8.05 -3.67
C ASP A 135 -5.62 -6.68 -2.98
N ASN A 136 -6.73 -5.95 -2.91
CA ASN A 136 -6.81 -4.58 -2.37
C ASN A 136 -7.39 -4.52 -0.94
N PHE A 137 -7.57 -5.67 -0.29
CA PHE A 137 -8.00 -5.79 1.10
C PHE A 137 -7.01 -6.63 1.92
#